data_AF-D9ZUQ6-F1
#
_entry.id   AF-D9ZUQ6-F1
#
_cell.length_a   1.000
_cell.length_b   1.000
_cell.length_c   1.000
_cell.angle_alpha   90.00
_cell.angle_beta   90.00
_cell.angle_gamma   90.00
#
_symmetry.space_group_name_H-M   'P 1'
#
loop_
_entity.id
_entity.type
_entity.pdbx_description
1 polymer ?
#
loop_
_entity_poly.entity_id
_entity_poly.type
_entity_poly.pdbx_seq_one_letter_code
_entity_poly.pdbx_strand_id
1 'polypeptide(L)'
;FSRNSHNALRLHRLFLSSASNATISSYLRELTRHPHLAGTKPSLETLNYVQSHFKSLGLETHVAEYEALLSYPTHISVTARFSNTTTLEFDLNDVPGDSSSSSPVVRPYHAYSPSGSAQGNVVFVNHGEERDYRALESIGVSVKGCVVLARKGEILGRGGIVK
;
A
#
# COMPACT_ATOMS: atom_id res chain seq x y z
N PHE A 1 -10.00 -42.96 16.32
CA PHE A 1 -9.55 -42.71 14.94
C PHE A 1 -8.14 -43.26 14.77
N SER A 2 -7.98 -44.45 14.17
CA SER A 2 -6.65 -45.02 13.90
C SER A 2 -5.95 -44.20 12.81
N ARG A 3 -4.75 -43.72 13.12
CA ARG A 3 -3.95 -42.83 12.26
C ARG A 3 -3.29 -43.67 11.17
N ASN A 4 -4.06 -44.01 10.14
CA ASN A 4 -3.62 -44.88 9.05
C ASN A 4 -2.68 -44.12 8.09
N SER A 5 -1.37 -44.33 8.21
CA SER A 5 -0.33 -43.51 7.53
C SER A 5 -0.43 -43.55 5.99
N HIS A 6 -0.97 -44.63 5.41
CA HIS A 6 -1.23 -44.76 3.98
C HIS A 6 -2.27 -43.74 3.47
N ASN A 7 -3.31 -43.44 4.26
CA ASN A 7 -4.28 -42.41 3.90
C ASN A 7 -3.68 -41.01 4.00
N ALA A 8 -2.81 -40.77 4.99
CA ALA A 8 -2.12 -39.49 5.13
C ALA A 8 -1.19 -39.21 3.94
N LEU A 9 -0.39 -40.19 3.51
CA LEU A 9 0.50 -40.05 2.35
C LEU A 9 -0.28 -39.87 1.04
N ARG A 10 -1.42 -40.55 0.88
CA ARG A 10 -2.30 -40.39 -0.28
C ARG A 10 -2.92 -39.00 -0.33
N LEU A 11 -3.49 -38.52 0.78
CA LEU A 11 -4.07 -37.17 0.88
C LEU A 11 -3.01 -36.09 0.67
N HIS A 12 -1.81 -36.29 1.22
CA HIS A 12 -0.67 -35.39 1.01
C HIS A 12 -0.28 -35.28 -0.47
N ARG A 13 -0.15 -36.41 -1.18
CA ARG A 13 0.14 -36.41 -2.62
C ARG A 13 -0.98 -35.75 -3.42
N LEU A 14 -2.24 -36.06 -3.11
CA LEU A 14 -3.39 -35.45 -3.77
C LEU A 14 -3.37 -33.93 -3.62
N PHE A 15 -3.15 -33.44 -2.40
CA PHE A 15 -3.03 -32.01 -2.10
C PHE A 15 -1.90 -31.37 -2.90
N LEU A 16 -0.70 -31.93 -2.88
CA LEU A 16 0.42 -31.39 -3.66
C LEU A 16 0.17 -31.40 -5.17
N SER A 17 -0.58 -32.38 -5.68
CA SER A 17 -0.91 -32.48 -7.11
C SER A 17 -2.10 -31.62 -7.54
N SER A 18 -2.88 -31.08 -6.60
CA SER A 18 -4.09 -30.30 -6.90
C SER A 18 -3.81 -28.87 -7.39
N ALA A 19 -2.57 -28.39 -7.22
CA ALA A 19 -2.14 -27.08 -7.69
C ALA A 19 -1.05 -27.22 -8.76
N SER A 20 -1.06 -26.31 -9.74
CA SER A 20 -0.01 -26.21 -10.75
C SER A 20 0.38 -24.76 -10.97
N ASN A 21 1.56 -24.53 -11.54
CA ASN A 21 2.01 -23.19 -11.91
C ASN A 21 1.01 -22.50 -12.85
N ALA A 22 0.36 -23.25 -13.75
CA ALA A 22 -0.65 -22.71 -14.65
C ALA A 22 -1.89 -22.22 -13.90
N THR A 23 -2.37 -22.98 -12.91
CA THR A 23 -3.53 -22.58 -12.11
C THR A 23 -3.22 -21.33 -11.29
N ILE A 24 -2.06 -21.28 -10.62
CA ILE A 24 -1.62 -20.12 -9.83
C ILE A 24 -1.45 -18.89 -10.74
N SER A 25 -0.83 -19.06 -11.90
CA SER A 25 -0.64 -17.97 -12.87
C SER A 25 -1.98 -17.43 -13.40
N SER A 26 -2.98 -18.29 -13.60
CA SER A 26 -4.32 -17.86 -14.02
C SER A 26 -5.02 -17.06 -12.93
N TYR A 27 -4.93 -17.49 -11.66
CA TYR A 27 -5.49 -16.73 -10.55
C TYR A 27 -4.82 -15.37 -10.38
N LEU A 28 -3.49 -15.34 -10.45
CA LEU A 28 -2.74 -14.08 -10.39
C LEU A 28 -3.19 -13.14 -11.50
N ARG A 29 -3.29 -13.64 -12.74
CA ARG A 29 -3.72 -12.85 -13.89
C ARG A 29 -5.08 -12.19 -13.65
N GLU A 30 -6.07 -12.95 -13.19
CA GLU A 30 -7.43 -12.43 -12.94
C GLU A 30 -7.46 -11.43 -11.77
N LEU A 31 -6.77 -11.75 -10.67
CA LEU A 31 -6.75 -10.91 -9.47
C LEU A 31 -5.99 -9.59 -9.68
N THR A 32 -5.06 -9.51 -10.65
CA THR A 32 -4.26 -8.30 -10.91
C THR A 32 -4.64 -7.56 -12.19
N ARG A 33 -5.83 -7.79 -12.77
CA ARG A 33 -6.24 -7.11 -14.02
C ARG A 33 -6.41 -5.61 -13.85
N HIS A 34 -6.87 -5.20 -12.67
CA HIS A 34 -7.17 -3.81 -12.34
C HIS A 34 -6.74 -3.50 -10.90
N PRO A 35 -6.39 -2.24 -10.58
CA PRO A 35 -6.24 -1.81 -9.20
C PRO A 35 -7.54 -2.03 -8.42
N HIS A 36 -7.47 -2.75 -7.30
CA HIS A 36 -8.63 -3.15 -6.51
C HIS A 36 -8.53 -2.61 -5.08
N LEU A 37 -8.42 -1.28 -4.97
CA LEU A 37 -8.32 -0.57 -3.69
C LEU A 37 -9.56 -0.82 -2.83
N ALA A 38 -9.39 -1.05 -1.53
CA ALA A 38 -10.50 -1.29 -0.60
C ALA A 38 -11.61 -0.24 -0.74
N GLY A 39 -12.86 -0.65 -0.66
CA GLY A 39 -14.03 0.25 -0.78
C GLY A 39 -14.36 0.73 -2.20
N THR A 40 -13.66 0.25 -3.23
CA THR A 40 -13.92 0.64 -4.63
C THR A 40 -14.67 -0.44 -5.40
N LYS A 41 -15.29 -0.07 -6.54
CA LYS A 41 -15.98 -1.00 -7.43
C LYS A 41 -15.07 -2.16 -7.91
N PRO A 42 -13.83 -1.94 -8.38
CA PRO A 42 -12.93 -3.05 -8.71
C PRO A 42 -12.64 -4.01 -7.55
N SER A 43 -12.56 -3.51 -6.31
CA SER A 43 -12.42 -4.39 -5.13
C SER A 43 -13.65 -5.28 -4.90
N LEU A 44 -14.85 -4.79 -5.22
CA LEU A 44 -16.08 -5.58 -5.17
C LEU A 44 -16.09 -6.65 -6.28
N GLU A 45 -15.58 -6.32 -7.48
CA GLU A 45 -15.45 -7.27 -8.58
C GLU A 45 -14.46 -8.40 -8.23
N THR A 46 -13.34 -8.08 -7.57
CA THR A 46 -12.41 -9.08 -7.03
C THR A 46 -13.09 -10.00 -6.01
N LEU A 47 -13.91 -9.45 -5.11
CA LEU A 47 -14.70 -10.25 -4.15
C LEU A 47 -15.64 -11.21 -4.88
N ASN A 48 -16.37 -10.72 -5.89
CA ASN A 48 -17.31 -11.54 -6.67
C ASN A 48 -16.60 -12.68 -7.41
N TYR A 49 -15.42 -12.42 -7.96
CA TYR A 49 -14.59 -13.44 -8.60
C TYR A 49 -14.21 -14.53 -7.60
N VAL A 50 -13.63 -14.16 -6.44
CA VAL A 50 -13.20 -15.12 -5.41
C VAL A 50 -14.39 -15.92 -4.87
N GLN A 51 -15.50 -15.25 -4.58
CA GLN A 51 -16.71 -15.90 -4.08
C GLN A 51 -17.27 -16.92 -5.09
N SER A 52 -17.35 -16.54 -6.36
CA SER A 52 -17.85 -17.42 -7.43
C SER A 52 -16.92 -18.62 -7.64
N HIS A 53 -15.60 -18.39 -7.58
CA HIS A 53 -14.60 -19.44 -7.71
C HIS A 53 -14.65 -20.43 -6.55
N PHE A 54 -14.83 -19.97 -5.32
CA PHE A 54 -14.95 -20.89 -4.17
C PHE A 54 -16.23 -21.72 -4.24
N LYS A 55 -17.36 -21.10 -4.61
CA LYS A 55 -18.62 -21.82 -4.83
C LYS A 55 -18.51 -22.87 -5.94
N SER A 56 -17.81 -22.57 -7.04
CA SER A 56 -17.64 -23.53 -8.15
C SER A 56 -16.80 -24.75 -7.75
N LEU A 57 -15.91 -24.61 -6.77
CA LEU A 57 -15.15 -25.70 -6.15
C LEU A 57 -15.96 -26.49 -5.11
N GLY A 58 -17.23 -26.13 -4.86
CA GLY A 58 -18.08 -26.78 -3.87
C GLY A 58 -17.77 -26.39 -2.42
N LEU A 59 -17.07 -25.26 -2.21
CA LEU A 59 -16.78 -24.75 -0.87
C LEU A 59 -17.97 -23.97 -0.31
N GLU A 60 -18.31 -24.23 0.96
CA GLU A 60 -19.21 -23.36 1.70
C GLU A 60 -18.57 -21.97 1.83
N THR A 61 -19.23 -20.95 1.27
CA THR A 61 -18.63 -19.62 1.08
C THR A 61 -19.57 -18.54 1.59
N HIS A 62 -19.08 -17.70 2.50
CA HIS A 62 -19.82 -16.60 3.11
C HIS A 62 -19.10 -15.27 2.84
N VAL A 63 -19.87 -14.18 2.81
CA VAL A 63 -19.35 -12.80 2.73
C VAL A 63 -19.71 -12.11 4.03
N ALA A 64 -18.71 -11.47 4.66
CA ALA A 64 -18.89 -10.65 5.85
C ALA A 64 -18.58 -9.20 5.50
N GLU A 65 -19.55 -8.33 5.72
CA GLU A 65 -19.45 -6.90 5.44
C GLU A 65 -19.17 -6.13 6.73
N TYR A 66 -18.30 -5.14 6.63
CA TYR A 66 -17.93 -4.27 7.74
C TYR A 66 -17.92 -2.82 7.27
N GLU A 67 -18.49 -1.93 8.08
CA GLU A 67 -18.28 -0.50 7.92
C GLU A 67 -16.96 -0.12 8.60
N ALA A 68 -16.00 0.33 7.80
CA ALA A 68 -14.68 0.73 8.26
C ALA A 68 -14.35 2.14 7.80
N LEU A 69 -13.66 2.90 8.64
CA LEU A 69 -13.11 4.19 8.24
C LEU A 69 -11.98 3.96 7.24
N LEU A 70 -12.15 4.48 6.02
CA LEU A 70 -11.13 4.52 4.98
C LEU A 70 -10.77 5.97 4.67
N SER A 71 -9.65 6.19 4.00
CA SER A 71 -9.20 7.51 3.57
C SER A 71 -8.80 7.48 2.11
N TYR A 72 -9.15 8.51 1.33
CA TYR A 72 -8.74 8.64 -0.07
C TYR A 72 -8.30 10.08 -0.34
N PRO A 73 -7.33 10.30 -1.24
CA PRO A 73 -6.87 11.64 -1.54
C PRO A 73 -7.86 12.37 -2.45
N THR A 74 -8.12 13.65 -2.14
CA THR A 74 -8.85 14.57 -3.03
C THR A 74 -7.86 15.37 -3.89
N HIS A 75 -6.86 15.97 -3.24
CA HIS A 75 -5.78 16.71 -3.87
C HIS A 75 -4.46 16.42 -3.16
N ILE A 76 -3.38 16.28 -3.94
CA ILE A 76 -2.02 16.10 -3.43
C ILE A 76 -1.10 16.89 -4.35
N SER A 77 -0.22 17.67 -3.75
CA SER A 77 0.85 18.38 -4.43
C SER A 77 2.05 18.48 -3.52
N VAL A 78 3.24 18.43 -4.12
CA VAL A 78 4.51 18.73 -3.45
C VAL A 78 5.26 19.69 -4.33
N THR A 79 5.79 20.75 -3.74
CA THR A 79 6.45 21.82 -4.47
C THR A 79 7.70 22.26 -3.72
N ALA A 80 8.84 22.26 -4.40
CA ALA A 80 10.07 22.87 -3.90
C ALA A 80 10.16 24.32 -4.41
N ARG A 81 10.42 25.25 -3.49
CA ARG A 81 10.71 26.66 -3.81
C ARG A 81 12.16 26.95 -3.47
N PHE A 82 12.90 27.45 -4.44
CA PHE A 82 14.33 27.76 -4.31
C PHE A 82 14.54 29.26 -4.05
N SER A 83 15.71 29.62 -3.50
CA SER A 83 16.07 31.00 -3.17
C SER A 83 16.08 31.93 -4.39
N ASN A 84 16.35 31.39 -5.58
CA ASN A 84 16.29 32.09 -6.86
C ASN A 84 14.86 32.26 -7.40
N THR A 85 13.82 32.09 -6.56
CA THR A 85 12.38 32.14 -6.88
C THR A 85 11.87 31.06 -7.83
N THR A 86 12.76 30.17 -8.29
CA THR A 86 12.35 29.03 -9.12
C THR A 86 11.51 28.07 -8.28
N THR A 87 10.48 27.53 -8.90
CA THR A 87 9.58 26.57 -8.29
C THR A 87 9.63 25.28 -9.10
N LEU A 88 9.76 24.14 -8.41
CA LEU A 88 9.67 22.81 -8.99
C LEU A 88 8.46 22.10 -8.37
N GLU A 89 7.49 21.78 -9.21
CA GLU A 89 6.37 20.90 -8.84
C GLU A 89 6.78 19.45 -9.11
N PHE A 90 6.56 18.58 -8.12
CA PHE A 90 6.85 17.17 -8.27
C PHE A 90 5.66 16.45 -8.89
N ASP A 91 5.89 15.76 -10.00
CA ASP A 91 4.92 14.80 -10.53
C ASP A 91 4.88 13.60 -9.59
N LEU A 92 3.72 13.41 -8.96
CA LEU A 92 3.49 12.31 -8.03
C LEU A 92 2.85 11.10 -8.73
N ASN A 93 2.65 11.14 -10.05
CA ASN A 93 2.07 10.01 -10.76
C ASN A 93 3.11 8.89 -10.97
N ASP A 94 2.74 7.66 -10.66
CA ASP A 94 3.60 6.48 -10.80
C ASP A 94 3.76 6.01 -12.27
N VAL A 95 2.97 6.54 -13.19
CA VAL A 95 3.01 6.20 -14.62
C VAL A 95 3.60 7.37 -15.42
N PRO A 96 4.83 7.24 -15.95
CA PRO A 96 5.43 8.29 -16.77
C PRO A 96 4.54 8.64 -17.96
N GLY A 97 4.07 9.89 -18.03
CA GLY A 97 3.30 10.42 -19.15
C GLY A 97 1.78 10.28 -19.08
N ASP A 98 1.23 9.66 -18.02
CA ASP A 98 -0.22 9.65 -17.78
C ASP A 98 -0.59 10.67 -16.69
N SER A 99 -0.71 11.94 -17.11
CA SER A 99 -1.27 13.01 -16.28
C SER A 99 -2.80 13.03 -16.30
N SER A 100 -3.45 12.00 -16.85
CA SER A 100 -4.89 11.98 -16.98
C SER A 100 -5.54 11.79 -15.61
N SER A 101 -6.52 12.64 -15.31
CA SER A 101 -7.41 12.48 -14.16
C SER A 101 -8.28 11.22 -14.22
N SER A 102 -8.21 10.47 -15.33
CA SER A 102 -8.93 9.23 -15.60
C SER A 102 -8.15 7.95 -15.28
N SER A 103 -6.90 8.05 -14.80
CA SER A 103 -6.14 6.86 -14.43
C SER A 103 -6.87 6.06 -13.34
N PRO A 104 -7.04 4.73 -13.48
CA PRO A 104 -7.68 3.90 -12.46
C PRO A 104 -6.79 3.70 -11.22
N VAL A 105 -5.53 4.17 -11.26
CA VAL A 105 -4.57 4.07 -10.17
C VAL A 105 -4.72 5.27 -9.25
N VAL A 106 -4.89 5.03 -7.95
CA VAL A 106 -4.90 6.11 -6.95
C VAL A 106 -3.52 6.76 -6.89
N ARG A 107 -3.47 8.09 -6.87
CA ARG A 107 -2.20 8.82 -6.70
C ARG A 107 -1.54 8.43 -5.37
N PRO A 108 -0.21 8.29 -5.31
CA PRO A 108 0.55 8.05 -4.09
C PRO A 108 0.16 9.03 -2.98
N TYR A 109 -0.20 8.47 -1.83
CA TYR A 109 -0.61 9.24 -0.65
C TYR A 109 -0.36 8.45 0.63
N HIS A 110 -0.47 9.15 1.76
CA HIS A 110 -0.44 8.51 3.07
C HIS A 110 -1.85 8.42 3.64
N ALA A 111 -2.40 7.20 3.66
CA ALA A 111 -3.68 6.93 4.26
C ALA A 111 -3.75 7.44 5.71
N TYR A 112 -4.88 8.06 6.05
CA TYR A 112 -5.17 8.73 7.33
C TYR A 112 -4.35 9.99 7.65
N SER A 113 -3.57 10.52 6.71
CA SER A 113 -2.95 11.84 6.90
C SER A 113 -4.02 12.92 7.08
N PRO A 114 -3.85 13.85 8.04
CA PRO A 114 -4.72 15.03 8.13
C PRO A 114 -4.68 15.84 6.83
N SER A 115 -5.81 16.45 6.48
CA SER A 115 -5.86 17.43 5.39
C SER A 115 -5.22 18.74 5.82
N GLY A 116 -4.50 19.39 4.91
CA GLY A 116 -3.89 20.70 5.14
C GLY A 116 -2.69 20.94 4.22
N SER A 117 -2.08 22.10 4.40
CA SER A 117 -0.86 22.50 3.69
C SER A 117 0.20 22.91 4.71
N ALA A 118 1.42 22.44 4.53
CA ALA A 118 2.57 22.82 5.33
C ALA A 118 3.69 23.35 4.43
N GLN A 119 4.37 24.39 4.87
CA GLN A 119 5.52 24.97 4.17
C GLN A 119 6.60 25.31 5.21
N GLY A 120 7.84 24.98 4.88
CA GLY A 120 8.99 25.26 5.73
C GLY A 120 10.27 24.83 5.04
N ASN A 121 11.41 25.14 5.67
CA ASN A 121 12.70 24.63 5.21
C ASN A 121 12.71 23.10 5.28
N VAL A 122 13.39 22.47 4.33
CA VAL A 122 13.49 21.01 4.30
C VAL A 122 14.66 20.55 5.15
N VAL A 123 14.43 19.62 6.07
CA VAL A 123 15.48 18.96 6.84
C VAL A 123 15.43 17.46 6.58
N PHE A 124 16.56 16.89 6.19
CA PHE A 124 16.69 15.45 6.00
C PHE A 124 16.95 14.74 7.33
N VAL A 125 16.08 13.80 7.71
CA VAL A 125 16.14 13.09 9.01
C VAL A 125 16.47 11.61 8.84
N ASN A 126 17.15 11.22 7.77
CA ASN A 126 17.48 9.82 7.50
C ASN A 126 16.24 8.90 7.49
N HIS A 127 15.99 8.10 8.53
CA HIS A 127 14.82 7.20 8.61
C HIS A 127 13.70 7.74 9.50
N GLY A 128 13.88 8.93 10.11
CA GLY A 128 12.90 9.54 11.01
C GLY A 128 12.82 8.84 12.37
N GLU A 129 13.87 8.11 12.74
CA GLU A 129 13.97 7.48 14.06
C GLU A 129 14.41 8.49 15.12
N GLU A 130 14.12 8.22 16.40
CA GLU A 130 14.53 9.10 17.50
C GLU A 130 16.04 9.38 17.51
N ARG A 131 16.87 8.40 17.17
CA ARG A 131 18.33 8.57 17.04
C ARG A 131 18.71 9.56 15.94
N ASP A 132 17.93 9.64 14.85
CA ASP A 132 18.21 10.55 13.74
C ASP A 132 17.95 12.00 14.19
N TYR A 133 16.87 12.23 14.94
CA TYR A 133 16.58 13.54 15.53
C TYR A 133 17.61 13.95 16.59
N ARG A 134 18.03 13.02 17.47
CA ARG A 134 19.10 13.27 18.45
C ARG A 134 20.43 13.61 17.78
N ALA A 135 20.75 12.94 16.67
CA ALA A 135 21.96 13.24 15.91
C ALA A 135 21.91 14.67 15.35
N LEU A 136 20.78 15.10 14.79
CA LEU A 136 20.59 16.48 14.32
C LEU A 136 20.70 17.51 15.46
N GLU A 137 20.07 17.23 16.61
CA GLU A 137 20.16 18.08 17.79
C GLU A 137 21.61 18.21 18.29
N SER A 138 22.38 17.12 18.29
CA SER A 138 23.79 17.13 18.73
C SER A 138 24.71 18.02 17.90
N ILE A 139 24.34 18.29 16.64
CA ILE A 139 25.05 19.21 15.74
C ILE A 139 24.37 20.58 15.62
N GLY A 140 23.39 20.86 16.49
CA GLY A 140 22.71 22.16 16.56
C GLY A 140 21.65 22.39 15.48
N VAL A 141 21.16 21.35 14.81
CA VAL A 141 20.10 21.46 13.79
C VAL A 141 18.72 21.32 14.44
N SER A 142 17.95 22.40 14.46
CA SER A 142 16.55 22.39 14.91
C SER A 142 15.60 22.06 13.75
N VAL A 143 14.69 21.11 13.97
CA VAL A 143 13.64 20.71 13.01
C VAL A 143 12.30 21.42 13.23
N LYS A 144 12.19 22.26 14.27
CA LYS A 144 10.94 22.91 14.64
C LYS A 144 10.50 23.88 13.54
N GLY A 145 9.29 23.67 13.00
CA GLY A 145 8.74 24.49 11.90
C GLY A 145 9.29 24.13 10.51
N CYS A 146 10.09 23.06 10.40
CA CYS A 146 10.59 22.55 9.13
C CYS A 146 9.65 21.48 8.55
N VAL A 147 9.75 21.28 7.23
CA VAL A 147 9.22 20.07 6.57
C VAL A 147 10.31 19.02 6.61
N VAL A 148 10.01 17.88 7.20
CA VAL A 148 10.98 16.81 7.39
C VAL A 148 10.92 15.83 6.21
N LEU A 149 12.08 15.50 5.64
CA LEU A 149 12.24 14.47 4.62
C LEU A 149 12.90 13.23 5.22
N ALA A 150 12.17 12.11 5.20
CA ALA A 150 12.64 10.81 5.68
C ALA A 150 12.60 9.76 4.57
N ARG A 151 13.55 8.84 4.59
CA ARG A 151 13.56 7.62 3.77
C ARG A 151 12.78 6.56 4.52
N LYS A 152 11.88 5.89 3.81
CA LYS A 152 11.20 4.70 4.33
C LYS A 152 12.25 3.69 4.81
N GLY A 153 12.27 3.41 6.12
CA GLY A 153 13.10 2.39 6.73
C GLY A 153 12.40 1.03 6.76
N GLU A 154 13.14 0.00 7.16
CA GLU A 154 12.62 -1.36 7.32
C GLU A 154 11.92 -1.56 8.68
N ILE A 155 12.38 -0.84 9.71
CA ILE A 155 12.00 -1.10 11.11
C ILE A 155 10.79 -0.25 11.54
N LEU A 156 10.83 1.06 11.31
CA LEU A 156 9.69 1.93 11.63
C LEU A 156 8.73 1.99 10.44
N GLY A 157 7.48 1.58 10.68
CA GLY A 157 6.38 1.90 9.78
C GLY A 157 6.13 3.41 9.73
N ARG A 158 5.43 3.86 8.68
CA ARG A 158 5.07 5.28 8.48
C ARG A 158 4.55 5.98 9.75
N GLY A 159 3.66 5.33 10.49
CA GLY A 159 3.05 5.89 11.71
C GLY A 159 4.01 6.03 12.90
N GLY A 160 5.22 5.47 12.83
CA GLY A 160 6.27 5.71 13.82
C GLY A 160 7.06 7.00 13.56
N ILE A 161 7.12 7.43 12.29
CA ILE A 161 7.83 8.63 11.83
C ILE A 161 6.94 9.86 12.01
N VAL A 162 5.66 9.74 11.65
CA VAL A 162 4.67 10.82 11.81
C VAL A 162 3.94 10.60 13.13
N LYS A 163 4.20 11.48 14.11
CA LYS A 163 3.59 11.46 15.46
C LYS A 163 2.59 12.59 15.63
#